data_AF-M2AVD1-F1
#
_entry.id   AF-M2AVD1-F1
#
_cell.length_a   1.000
_cell.length_b   1.000
_cell.length_c   1.000
_cell.angle_alpha   90.00
_cell.angle_beta   90.00
_cell.angle_gamma   90.00
#
_symmetry.space_group_name_H-M   'P 1'
#
loop_
_entity.id
_entity.type
_entity.pdbx_description
1 polymer ?
#
loop_
_entity_poly.entity_id
_entity_poly.type
_entity_poly.pdbx_seq_one_letter_code
_entity_poly.pdbx_strand_id
1 'polypeptide(L)'
;MSTANRKYSRRLLKIPTPEFYVFYNGEDPYPSNKTLKLSDAFIEKPIEANLELTVKIININRQNRHPVLQNCKTMQEYSIFVETVRKWKEIDTQTGFQKAVEECLSIDVHPCTSIEGKFVEQTCCCIEPPPSVAVI
;
A
#
# COMPACT_ATOMS: atom_id res chain seq x y z
N MET A 1 14.83 9.59 33.00
CA MET A 1 14.86 11.02 32.61
C MET A 1 13.83 11.24 31.53
N SER A 2 12.80 12.03 31.82
CA SER A 2 11.61 12.20 30.99
C SER A 2 11.97 12.96 29.70
N THR A 3 11.64 12.37 28.55
CA THR A 3 11.88 12.99 27.23
C THR A 3 10.80 14.03 26.98
N ALA A 4 11.06 15.25 27.45
CA ALA A 4 10.29 16.43 27.04
C ALA A 4 10.16 16.44 25.51
N ASN A 5 8.93 16.58 25.05
CA ASN A 5 8.45 16.44 23.69
C ASN A 5 9.33 17.21 22.68
N ARG A 6 10.24 16.52 21.98
CA ARG A 6 11.16 17.10 20.97
C ARG A 6 10.45 17.72 19.77
N LYS A 7 9.12 17.57 19.65
CA LYS A 7 8.28 18.13 18.58
C LYS A 7 8.42 19.66 18.43
N TYR A 8 8.82 20.37 19.47
CA TYR A 8 9.01 21.83 19.46
C TYR A 8 10.47 22.26 19.70
N SER A 9 11.43 21.50 19.16
CA SER A 9 12.85 21.87 19.20
C SER A 9 13.14 23.05 18.27
N ARG A 10 13.80 24.09 18.78
CA ARG A 10 14.36 25.19 17.95
C ARG A 10 15.56 24.76 17.10
N ARG A 11 16.13 23.58 17.39
CA ARG A 11 17.22 22.97 16.62
C ARG A 11 16.64 22.01 15.58
N LEU A 12 17.19 22.03 14.36
CA LEU A 12 16.84 21.09 13.30
C LEU A 12 17.08 19.65 13.79
N LEU A 13 16.02 18.85 13.81
CA LEU A 13 16.09 17.44 14.14
C LEU A 13 16.25 16.65 12.84
N LYS A 14 17.32 15.86 12.75
CA LYS A 14 17.49 14.91 11.64
C LYS A 14 16.44 13.81 11.79
N ILE A 15 15.73 13.56 10.70
CA ILE A 15 14.79 12.44 10.57
C ILE A 15 15.39 11.43 9.59
N PRO A 16 15.01 10.14 9.69
CA PRO A 16 15.29 9.17 8.64
C PRO A 16 14.76 9.67 7.30
N THR A 17 15.42 9.26 6.22
CA THR A 17 14.97 9.61 4.87
C THR A 17 13.62 8.93 4.62
N PRO A 18 12.56 9.69 4.27
CA PRO A 18 11.27 9.08 3.99
C PRO A 18 11.28 8.35 2.64
N GLU A 19 10.60 7.21 2.59
CA GLU A 19 10.25 6.51 1.36
C GLU A 19 8.73 6.47 1.21
N PHE A 20 8.27 6.73 -0.01
CA PHE A 20 6.86 6.80 -0.35
C PHE A 20 6.50 5.64 -1.26
N TYR A 21 5.47 4.90 -0.90
CA TYR A 21 5.01 3.73 -1.64
C TYR A 21 3.54 3.84 -2.02
N VAL A 22 3.20 3.33 -3.20
CA VAL A 22 1.81 3.13 -3.60
C VAL A 22 1.64 1.70 -4.07
N PHE A 23 0.69 1.00 -3.48
CA PHE A 23 0.29 -0.33 -3.91
C PHE A 23 -0.72 -0.22 -5.04
N TYR A 24 -0.29 -0.53 -6.25
CA TYR A 24 -1.18 -0.56 -7.41
C TYR A 24 -1.92 -1.89 -7.48
N ASN A 25 -3.25 -1.82 -7.48
CA ASN A 25 -4.12 -2.97 -7.66
C ASN A 25 -5.19 -2.67 -8.72
N GLY A 26 -4.89 -1.86 -9.74
CA GLY A 26 -5.82 -1.53 -10.83
C GLY A 26 -5.91 -2.62 -11.89
N GLU A 27 -6.89 -2.49 -12.79
CA GLU A 27 -7.16 -3.47 -13.86
C GLU A 27 -6.30 -3.26 -15.10
N ASP A 28 -5.86 -2.01 -15.35
CA ASP A 28 -4.99 -1.72 -16.48
C ASP A 28 -3.62 -2.40 -16.34
N PRO A 29 -3.00 -2.81 -17.46
CA PRO A 29 -1.64 -3.34 -17.43
C PRO A 29 -0.66 -2.33 -16.80
N TYR A 30 0.04 -2.78 -15.76
CA TYR A 30 1.02 -1.95 -15.05
C TYR A 30 2.27 -2.76 -14.71
N PRO A 31 3.49 -2.20 -14.84
CA PRO A 31 4.72 -2.91 -14.53
C PRO A 31 4.81 -3.32 -13.06
N SER A 32 5.66 -4.32 -12.79
CA SER A 32 5.80 -4.88 -11.46
C SER A 32 6.26 -3.87 -10.40
N ASN A 33 7.23 -3.04 -10.80
CA ASN A 33 7.74 -1.91 -10.05
C ASN A 33 7.79 -0.70 -10.98
N LYS A 34 7.45 0.49 -10.47
CA LYS A 34 7.67 1.75 -11.17
C LYS A 34 8.05 2.83 -10.19
N THR A 35 8.91 3.75 -10.60
CA THR A 35 9.18 4.96 -9.85
C THR A 35 8.53 6.13 -10.55
N LEU A 36 7.76 6.94 -9.83
CA LEU A 36 7.20 8.19 -10.32
C LEU A 36 7.86 9.36 -9.59
N LYS A 37 8.19 10.41 -10.33
CA LYS A 37 8.65 11.67 -9.75
C LYS A 37 7.56 12.71 -9.86
N LEU A 38 7.39 13.52 -8.82
CA LEU A 38 6.42 14.60 -8.83
C LEU A 38 6.75 15.62 -9.92
N SER A 39 8.05 15.86 -10.16
CA SER A 39 8.49 16.76 -11.24
C SER A 39 8.13 16.29 -12.64
N ASP A 40 7.84 15.00 -12.85
CA ASP A 40 7.36 14.50 -14.14
C ASP A 40 6.02 15.14 -14.52
N ALA A 41 5.20 15.50 -13.53
CA ALA A 41 3.91 16.17 -13.72
C ALA A 41 4.01 17.69 -13.87
N PHE A 42 5.18 18.31 -13.67
CA PHE A 42 5.34 19.76 -13.80
C PHE A 42 5.26 20.19 -15.27
N ILE A 43 4.55 21.30 -15.52
CA ILE A 43 4.45 21.92 -16.84
C ILE A 43 5.82 22.50 -17.24
N GLU A 44 6.40 23.29 -16.35
CA GLU A 44 7.76 23.81 -16.51
C GLU A 44 8.76 22.79 -15.94
N LYS A 45 9.87 22.57 -16.65
CA LYS A 45 10.93 21.66 -16.25
C LYS A 45 12.13 22.46 -15.73
N PRO A 46 12.16 22.85 -14.44
CA PRO A 46 13.31 23.53 -13.89
C PRO A 46 14.51 22.59 -13.85
N ILE A 47 15.72 23.17 -13.85
CA ILE A 47 16.97 22.41 -13.68
C ILE A 47 17.01 21.75 -12.29
N GLU A 48 16.48 22.46 -11.27
CA GLU A 48 16.33 21.95 -9.91
C GLU A 48 14.94 22.31 -9.36
N ALA A 49 14.27 21.31 -8.78
CA ALA A 49 12.98 21.49 -8.12
C ALA A 49 13.18 21.77 -6.62
N ASN A 50 12.45 22.76 -6.08
CA ASN A 50 12.44 23.07 -4.65
C ASN A 50 11.88 21.91 -3.79
N LEU A 51 11.04 21.07 -4.40
CA LEU A 51 10.51 19.84 -3.81
C LEU A 51 10.48 18.77 -4.89
N GLU A 52 11.21 17.69 -4.67
CA GLU A 52 11.11 16.48 -5.47
C GLU A 52 10.59 15.34 -4.58
N LEU A 53 9.46 14.76 -4.98
CA LEU A 53 8.88 13.60 -4.32
C LEU A 53 9.00 12.41 -5.27
N THR A 54 9.69 11.37 -4.80
CA THR A 54 9.82 10.11 -5.52
C THR A 54 8.94 9.06 -4.87
N VAL A 55 8.01 8.49 -5.64
CA VAL A 55 7.07 7.46 -5.18
C VAL A 55 7.37 6.14 -5.88
N LYS A 56 7.52 5.08 -5.10
CA LYS A 56 7.70 3.71 -5.58
C LYS A 56 6.34 3.02 -5.67
N ILE A 57 5.92 2.73 -6.90
CA ILE A 57 4.72 1.97 -7.18
C ILE A 57 5.07 0.48 -7.17
N ILE A 58 4.35 -0.30 -6.37
CA ILE A 58 4.44 -1.75 -6.32
C ILE A 58 3.11 -2.32 -6.82
N ASN A 59 3.14 -3.05 -7.93
CA ASN A 59 1.95 -3.71 -8.43
C ASN A 59 1.67 -4.98 -7.62
N ILE A 60 0.62 -4.94 -6.83
CA ILE A 60 0.19 -6.03 -5.94
C ILE A 60 -0.88 -6.92 -6.57
N ASN A 61 -1.24 -6.72 -7.84
CA ASN A 61 -2.10 -7.68 -8.51
C ASN A 61 -1.44 -9.07 -8.53
N ARG A 62 -2.22 -10.13 -8.24
CA ARG A 62 -1.69 -11.47 -7.96
C ARG A 62 -0.89 -12.08 -9.12
N GLN A 63 -1.27 -11.79 -10.36
CA GLN A 63 -0.56 -12.22 -11.58
C GLN A 63 0.87 -11.70 -11.67
N ASN A 64 1.16 -10.57 -11.02
CA ASN A 64 2.47 -9.92 -11.06
C ASN A 64 3.49 -10.58 -10.11
N ARG A 65 3.05 -11.46 -9.19
CA ARG A 65 3.90 -12.26 -8.29
C ARG A 65 5.00 -11.46 -7.59
N HIS A 66 4.71 -10.22 -7.23
CA HIS A 66 5.70 -9.34 -6.60
C HIS A 66 6.15 -9.94 -5.25
N PRO A 67 7.45 -9.89 -4.88
CA PRO A 67 7.96 -10.48 -3.64
C PRO A 67 7.23 -10.01 -2.37
N VAL A 68 6.65 -8.80 -2.37
CA VAL A 68 5.84 -8.30 -1.26
C VAL A 68 4.65 -9.22 -0.92
N LEU A 69 4.07 -9.88 -1.93
CA LEU A 69 2.95 -10.82 -1.73
C LEU A 69 3.40 -12.15 -1.14
N GLN A 70 4.70 -12.48 -1.24
CA GLN A 70 5.26 -13.67 -0.60
C GLN A 70 5.70 -13.37 0.83
N ASN A 71 6.19 -12.15 1.06
CA ASN A 71 6.78 -11.74 2.33
C ASN A 71 5.76 -11.14 3.30
N CYS A 72 4.59 -10.70 2.82
CA CYS A 72 3.54 -10.13 3.66
C CYS A 72 2.19 -10.82 3.37
N LYS A 73 1.75 -11.61 4.36
CA LYS A 73 0.47 -12.33 4.35
C LYS A 73 -0.72 -11.38 4.13
N THR A 74 -0.78 -10.26 4.84
CA THR A 74 -1.89 -9.30 4.73
C THR A 74 -2.03 -8.72 3.32
N MET A 75 -0.92 -8.38 2.64
CA MET A 75 -0.96 -7.91 1.25
C MET A 75 -1.37 -9.03 0.30
N GLN A 76 -0.91 -10.26 0.54
CA GLN A 76 -1.34 -11.43 -0.23
C GLN A 76 -2.85 -11.66 -0.14
N GLU A 77 -3.38 -11.67 1.09
CA GLU A 77 -4.81 -11.87 1.37
C GLU A 77 -5.65 -10.75 0.77
N TYR A 78 -5.22 -9.49 0.90
CA TYR A 78 -5.87 -8.36 0.25
C TYR A 78 -5.91 -8.51 -1.28
N SER A 79 -4.79 -8.89 -1.90
CA SER A 79 -4.73 -9.08 -3.34
C SER A 79 -5.64 -10.21 -3.82
N ILE A 80 -5.75 -11.32 -3.06
CA ILE A 80 -6.69 -12.41 -3.35
C ILE A 80 -8.13 -11.90 -3.23
N PHE A 81 -8.46 -11.18 -2.15
CA PHE A 81 -9.80 -10.65 -1.94
C PHE A 81 -10.26 -9.72 -3.07
N VAL A 82 -9.43 -8.77 -3.47
CA VAL A 82 -9.80 -7.85 -4.57
C VAL A 82 -10.00 -8.61 -5.89
N GLU A 83 -9.15 -9.61 -6.18
CA GLU A 83 -9.33 -10.48 -7.34
C GLU A 83 -10.68 -11.24 -7.29
N THR A 84 -11.03 -11.80 -6.12
CA THR A 84 -12.29 -12.53 -5.92
C THR A 84 -13.51 -11.60 -6.02
N VAL A 85 -13.45 -10.39 -5.46
CA VAL A 85 -14.52 -9.39 -5.59
C VAL A 85 -14.77 -9.01 -7.04
N ARG A 86 -13.72 -8.83 -7.85
CA ARG A 86 -13.85 -8.55 -9.28
C ARG A 86 -14.60 -9.66 -10.01
N LYS A 87 -14.13 -10.90 -9.83
CA LYS A 87 -14.75 -12.09 -10.45
C LYS A 87 -16.23 -12.20 -10.14
N TRP A 88 -16.61 -12.05 -8.87
CA TRP A 88 -18.02 -12.16 -8.50
C TRP A 88 -18.88 -10.97 -8.95
N LYS A 89 -18.33 -9.75 -8.98
CA LYS A 89 -19.06 -8.57 -9.49
C LYS A 89 -19.34 -8.64 -10.98
N GLU A 90 -18.45 -9.27 -11.77
CA GLU A 90 -18.70 -9.53 -13.19
C GLU A 90 -19.87 -10.51 -13.40
N ILE A 91 -20.03 -11.48 -12.49
CA ILE A 91 -21.08 -12.50 -12.56
C ILE A 91 -22.42 -11.96 -12.03
N ASP A 92 -22.39 -11.28 -10.88
CA ASP A 92 -23.57 -10.83 -10.15
C ASP A 92 -23.27 -9.50 -9.45
N THR A 93 -23.78 -8.42 -10.03
CA THR A 93 -23.56 -7.06 -9.50
C THR A 93 -24.32 -6.80 -8.20
N GLN A 94 -25.37 -7.57 -7.88
CA GLN A 94 -26.21 -7.39 -6.70
C GLN A 94 -25.65 -8.14 -5.50
N THR A 95 -25.33 -9.44 -5.64
CA THR A 95 -24.88 -10.28 -4.51
C THR A 95 -23.42 -10.72 -4.61
N GLY A 96 -22.72 -10.37 -5.70
CA GLY A 96 -21.35 -10.83 -5.93
C GLY A 96 -20.36 -10.40 -4.85
N PHE A 97 -20.53 -9.22 -4.24
CA PHE A 97 -19.67 -8.82 -3.13
C PHE A 97 -19.80 -9.76 -1.92
N GLN A 98 -21.03 -10.15 -1.56
CA GLN A 98 -21.27 -11.06 -0.45
C GLN A 98 -20.68 -12.44 -0.74
N LYS A 99 -20.90 -12.97 -1.95
CA LYS A 99 -20.32 -14.25 -2.39
C LYS A 99 -18.79 -14.22 -2.37
N ALA A 100 -18.17 -13.09 -2.73
CA ALA A 100 -16.73 -12.93 -2.65
C ALA A 100 -16.21 -12.97 -1.21
N VAL A 101 -16.91 -12.35 -0.26
CA VAL A 101 -16.55 -12.43 1.17
C VAL A 101 -16.68 -13.87 1.67
N GLU A 102 -17.79 -14.55 1.37
CA GLU A 102 -18.02 -15.95 1.75
C GLU A 102 -16.94 -16.87 1.17
N GLU A 103 -16.58 -16.70 -0.10
CA GLU A 103 -15.49 -17.46 -0.73
C GLU A 103 -14.16 -17.20 -0.04
N CYS A 104 -13.77 -15.95 0.19
CA CYS A 104 -12.51 -15.61 0.85
C CYS A 104 -12.41 -16.22 2.26
N LEU A 105 -13.47 -16.11 3.05
CA LEU A 105 -13.51 -16.73 4.38
C LEU A 105 -13.39 -18.26 4.31
N SER A 106 -13.96 -18.91 3.29
CA SER A 106 -13.87 -20.36 3.11
C SER A 106 -12.46 -20.87 2.78
N ILE A 107 -11.58 -20.00 2.28
CA ILE A 107 -10.18 -20.31 1.92
C ILE A 107 -9.17 -19.69 2.90
N ASP A 108 -9.61 -19.32 4.11
CA ASP A 108 -8.78 -18.69 5.15
C ASP A 108 -8.12 -17.37 4.72
N VAL A 109 -8.78 -16.63 3.81
CA VAL A 109 -8.39 -15.28 3.42
C VAL A 109 -9.22 -14.28 4.21
N HIS A 110 -8.57 -13.57 5.12
CA HIS A 110 -9.20 -12.57 5.98
C HIS A 110 -8.79 -11.18 5.50
N PRO A 111 -9.48 -10.58 4.51
CA PRO A 111 -9.16 -9.23 4.09
C PRO A 111 -9.31 -8.28 5.29
N CYS A 112 -8.34 -7.38 5.46
CA CYS A 112 -8.45 -6.21 6.34
C CYS A 112 -9.49 -5.23 5.78
N THR A 113 -10.74 -5.67 5.68
CA THR A 113 -11.90 -4.83 5.43
C THR A 113 -12.67 -4.78 6.73
N SER A 114 -13.00 -3.58 7.21
CA SER A 114 -13.87 -3.38 8.35
C SER A 114 -15.19 -4.13 8.14
N ILE A 115 -15.31 -5.32 8.71
CA ILE A 115 -16.60 -5.95 8.95
C ILE A 115 -17.03 -5.39 10.31
N GLU A 116 -18.10 -4.60 10.32
CA GLU A 116 -18.71 -4.00 11.54
C GLU A 116 -17.90 -2.93 12.30
N GLY A 117 -17.13 -2.08 11.61
CA GLY A 117 -16.56 -0.88 12.23
C GLY A 117 -15.53 -1.13 13.35
N LYS A 118 -15.07 -2.37 13.52
CA LYS A 118 -13.89 -2.69 14.33
C LYS A 118 -12.70 -2.84 13.41
N PHE A 119 -11.80 -1.85 13.46
CA PHE A 119 -10.44 -2.04 12.96
C PHE A 119 -9.82 -3.17 13.78
N VAL A 120 -9.65 -4.35 13.18
CA VAL A 120 -8.70 -5.32 13.70
C VAL A 120 -7.34 -4.72 13.40
N GLU A 121 -6.61 -4.30 14.43
CA GLU A 121 -5.20 -3.95 14.33
C GLU A 121 -4.40 -5.19 13.88
N GLN A 122 -4.46 -5.53 12.59
CA GLN A 122 -3.34 -6.20 11.98
C GLN A 122 -2.35 -5.10 11.61
N THR A 123 -1.35 -4.94 12.47
CA THR A 123 -0.16 -4.17 12.15
C THR A 123 0.36 -4.67 10.81
N CYS A 124 0.24 -3.84 9.76
CA CYS A 124 0.85 -4.10 8.47
C CYS A 124 2.38 -4.04 8.66
N CYS A 125 3.00 -5.10 9.17
CA CYS A 125 4.47 -5.27 9.21
C CYS A 125 5.02 -5.61 7.81
N CYS A 126 4.48 -4.98 6.77
CA CYS A 126 4.72 -5.39 5.38
C CYS A 126 5.88 -4.64 4.74
N ILE A 127 6.40 -3.63 5.42
CA ILE A 127 7.64 -2.96 5.09
C ILE A 127 8.28 -2.65 6.44
N GLU A 128 9.21 -3.49 6.92
CA GLU A 128 10.18 -3.00 7.90
C GLU A 128 11.22 -2.23 7.08
N PRO A 129 11.13 -0.88 7.01
CA PRO A 129 12.20 -0.13 6.42
C PRO A 129 13.50 -0.42 7.19
N PRO A 130 14.68 -0.39 6.55
CA PRO A 130 15.92 -0.34 7.29
C PRO A 130 15.84 0.81 8.32
N PRO A 131 16.52 0.71 9.48
CA PRO A 131 16.34 1.64 10.61
C PRO A 131 16.59 3.13 10.29
N SER A 132 17.12 3.44 9.11
CA SER A 132 17.33 4.78 8.55
C SER A 132 16.22 5.29 7.62
N VAL A 133 15.14 4.52 7.41
CA VAL A 133 14.06 4.85 6.49
C VAL A 133 12.73 4.94 7.23
N ALA A 134 11.95 5.98 6.94
CA ALA A 134 10.55 6.07 7.37
C ALA A 134 9.65 5.81 6.17
N VAL A 135 8.70 4.89 6.29
CA VAL A 135 7.65 4.72 5.27
C VAL A 135 6.51 5.66 5.63
N ILE A 136 6.11 6.54 4.69
CA ILE A 136 4.98 7.47 4.84
C ILE A 136 3.87 7.05 3.90
#